data_AF-A0A7Z9UMN6-F1
#
_entry.id   AF-A0A7Z9UMN6-F1
#
_cell.length_a   1.000
_cell.length_b   1.000
_cell.length_c   1.000
_cell.angle_alpha   90.00
_cell.angle_beta   90.00
_cell.angle_gamma   90.00
#
_symmetry.space_group_name_H-M   'P 1'
#
loop_
_entity.id
_entity.type
_entity.pdbx_description
1 polymer ?
#
loop_
_entity_poly.entity_id
_entity_poly.type
_entity_poly.pdbx_seq_one_letter_code
_entity_poly.pdbx_strand_id
1 'polypeptide(L)'
;MKKIVVLTGAGMSAESGLKTFRDSDGLWENHNVYDVATPEAWERDPEMVLKFYNERRKQVRDAKPNKAHVALGKLEEKYDVHIITQNIDDLHERGGSTQVIHLHGEINKVRSTVDPGLINELDHWEMKLGDLCEKGSQLRPHIVWFGEAVPMIEKAIPIVKMADVVMVIGTSLSVYPAAG
;
A
#
# COMPACT_ATOMS: atom_id res chain seq x y z
N MET A 1 19.94 13.43 -14.99
CA MET A 1 18.63 13.20 -15.64
C MET A 1 17.60 14.01 -14.85
N LYS A 2 16.53 14.55 -15.45
CA LYS A 2 15.50 15.26 -14.66
C LYS A 2 14.82 14.29 -13.71
N LYS A 3 14.57 14.70 -12.47
CA LYS A 3 13.91 13.89 -11.43
C LYS A 3 12.40 14.12 -11.47
N ILE A 4 11.64 13.05 -11.67
CA ILE A 4 10.18 13.06 -11.65
C ILE A 4 9.73 12.27 -10.43
N VAL A 5 8.94 12.90 -9.56
CA VAL A 5 8.28 12.20 -8.44
C VAL A 5 6.82 12.02 -8.77
N VAL A 6 6.31 10.80 -8.65
CA VAL A 6 4.93 10.45 -8.96
C VAL A 6 4.23 9.99 -7.69
N LEU A 7 3.34 10.83 -7.18
CA LEU A 7 2.45 10.48 -6.07
C LEU A 7 1.23 9.73 -6.63
N THR A 8 1.01 8.50 -6.19
CA THR A 8 -0.13 7.69 -6.64
C THR A 8 -1.03 7.23 -5.51
N GLY A 9 -2.30 7.00 -5.84
CA GLY A 9 -3.29 6.39 -4.94
C GLY A 9 -4.17 5.39 -5.66
N ALA A 10 -5.27 4.98 -5.02
CA ALA A 10 -6.03 3.79 -5.43
C ALA A 10 -6.59 3.87 -6.86
N GLY A 11 -6.88 5.07 -7.36
CA GLY A 11 -7.30 5.31 -8.74
C GLY A 11 -6.27 4.87 -9.79
N MET A 12 -4.98 4.80 -9.43
CA MET A 12 -3.92 4.25 -10.29
C MET A 12 -4.18 2.78 -10.64
N SER A 13 -4.76 2.01 -9.71
CA SER A 13 -5.02 0.57 -9.85
C SER A 13 -6.45 0.23 -10.25
N ALA A 14 -7.32 1.23 -10.44
CA ALA A 14 -8.73 1.01 -10.78
C ALA A 14 -8.92 0.27 -12.11
N GLU A 15 -8.17 0.65 -13.15
CA GLU A 15 -8.21 -0.03 -14.46
C GLU A 15 -7.61 -1.45 -14.43
N SER A 16 -6.97 -1.84 -13.33
CA SER A 16 -6.49 -3.21 -13.07
C SER A 16 -7.54 -4.08 -12.37
N GLY A 17 -8.75 -3.56 -12.13
CA GLY A 17 -9.85 -4.28 -11.51
C GLY A 17 -9.86 -4.22 -9.97
N LEU A 18 -8.95 -3.46 -9.35
CA LEU A 18 -8.94 -3.25 -7.90
C LEU A 18 -9.90 -2.13 -7.52
N LYS A 19 -10.76 -2.35 -6.52
CA LYS A 19 -11.68 -1.31 -6.05
C LYS A 19 -10.92 -0.26 -5.25
N THR A 20 -11.29 1.00 -5.47
CA THR A 20 -10.73 2.12 -4.72
C THR A 20 -11.39 2.28 -3.36
N PHE A 21 -10.66 2.78 -2.37
CA PHE A 21 -11.26 3.33 -1.17
C PHE A 21 -12.11 4.55 -1.54
N ARG A 22 -13.30 4.65 -0.94
CA ARG A 22 -14.23 5.77 -1.15
C ARG A 22 -14.34 6.56 0.14
N ASP A 23 -13.58 7.65 0.20
CA ASP A 23 -13.54 8.51 1.39
C ASP A 23 -14.93 9.09 1.72
N SER A 24 -15.75 9.36 0.69
CA SER A 24 -17.10 9.94 0.83
C SER A 24 -18.07 9.13 1.69
N ASP A 25 -17.93 7.80 1.72
CA ASP A 25 -18.78 6.90 2.52
C ASP A 25 -17.99 6.01 3.48
N GLY A 26 -16.66 6.20 3.58
CA GLY A 26 -15.79 5.43 4.48
C GLY A 26 -15.70 3.94 4.13
N LEU A 27 -16.04 3.55 2.90
CA LEU A 27 -16.09 2.15 2.49
C LEU A 27 -14.87 1.73 1.68
N TRP A 28 -14.35 0.54 1.99
CA TRP A 28 -13.39 -0.18 1.17
C TRP A 28 -13.86 -1.61 0.96
N GLU A 29 -14.05 -2.03 -0.30
CA GLU A 29 -14.61 -3.34 -0.64
C GLU A 29 -15.96 -3.64 0.04
N ASN A 30 -16.80 -2.60 0.19
CA ASN A 30 -18.08 -2.64 0.91
C ASN A 30 -17.97 -2.88 2.44
N HIS A 31 -16.77 -2.80 3.01
CA HIS A 31 -16.56 -2.78 4.45
C HIS A 31 -16.35 -1.35 4.95
N ASN A 32 -16.88 -1.03 6.12
CA ASN A 32 -16.47 0.17 6.84
C ASN A 32 -15.00 0.01 7.26
N VAL A 33 -14.15 0.98 6.93
CA VAL A 33 -12.71 0.91 7.27
C VAL A 33 -12.45 0.78 8.77
N TYR A 34 -13.34 1.32 9.62
CA TYR A 34 -13.27 1.20 11.07
C TYR A 34 -13.54 -0.22 11.59
N ASP A 35 -13.96 -1.13 10.70
CA ASP A 35 -14.16 -2.54 11.03
C ASP A 35 -13.04 -3.46 10.57
N VAL A 36 -12.11 -2.96 9.73
CA VAL A 36 -11.14 -3.83 9.05
C VAL A 36 -9.73 -3.25 8.95
N ALA A 37 -9.54 -1.95 9.17
CA ALA A 37 -8.30 -1.23 8.88
C ALA A 37 -7.92 -0.25 10.01
N THR A 38 -8.14 -0.64 11.27
CA THR A 38 -7.69 0.11 12.47
C THR A 38 -7.09 -0.85 13.51
N PRO A 39 -6.23 -0.36 14.42
CA PRO A 39 -5.78 -1.14 15.58
C PRO A 39 -6.95 -1.66 16.43
N GLU A 40 -8.00 -0.87 16.63
CA GLU A 40 -9.18 -1.25 17.41
C GLU A 40 -9.97 -2.37 16.73
N ALA A 41 -10.07 -2.35 15.39
CA ALA A 41 -10.67 -3.44 14.63
C ALA A 41 -9.90 -4.76 14.81
N TRP A 42 -8.56 -4.68 14.83
CA TRP A 42 -7.70 -5.82 15.08
C TRP A 42 -7.83 -6.37 16.49
N GLU A 43 -7.91 -5.51 17.50
CA GLU A 43 -8.14 -5.94 18.89
C GLU A 43 -9.52 -6.58 19.06
N ARG A 44 -10.52 -6.07 18.35
CA ARG A 44 -11.92 -6.54 18.44
C ARG A 44 -12.15 -7.87 17.72
N ASP A 45 -11.69 -7.99 16.47
CA ASP A 45 -11.90 -9.18 15.64
C ASP A 45 -10.75 -9.35 14.63
N PRO A 46 -9.61 -9.93 15.06
CA PRO A 46 -8.47 -10.12 14.18
C PRO A 46 -8.77 -11.13 13.06
N GLU A 47 -9.67 -12.09 13.26
CA GLU A 47 -10.05 -13.04 12.21
C GLU A 47 -10.76 -12.34 11.04
N MET A 48 -11.67 -11.40 11.33
CA MET A 48 -12.31 -10.57 10.33
C MET A 48 -11.29 -9.70 9.57
N VAL A 49 -10.34 -9.10 10.27
CA VAL A 49 -9.27 -8.31 9.64
C VAL A 49 -8.39 -9.18 8.74
N LEU A 50 -7.99 -10.37 9.22
CA LEU A 50 -7.19 -11.31 8.44
C LEU A 50 -7.93 -11.76 7.19
N LYS A 51 -9.19 -12.18 7.32
CA LYS A 51 -10.05 -12.54 6.19
C LYS A 51 -10.17 -11.37 5.21
N PHE A 52 -10.30 -10.15 5.72
CA PHE A 52 -10.34 -8.98 4.88
C PHE A 52 -9.06 -8.86 4.04
N TYR A 53 -7.87 -8.87 4.64
CA TYR A 53 -6.63 -8.72 3.86
C TYR A 53 -6.30 -9.93 2.98
N ASN A 54 -6.72 -11.14 3.35
CA ASN A 54 -6.53 -12.33 2.53
C ASN A 54 -7.31 -12.27 1.19
N GLU A 55 -8.55 -11.78 1.22
CA GLU A 55 -9.32 -11.56 -0.03
C GLU A 55 -8.66 -10.50 -0.93
N ARG A 56 -8.12 -9.44 -0.33
CA ARG A 56 -7.32 -8.41 -1.04
C ARG A 56 -6.06 -9.00 -1.68
N ARG A 57 -5.34 -9.88 -0.98
CA ARG A 57 -4.19 -10.60 -1.55
C ARG A 57 -4.57 -11.40 -2.78
N LYS A 58 -5.69 -12.13 -2.76
CA LYS A 58 -6.18 -12.85 -3.95
C LYS A 58 -6.42 -11.89 -5.12
N GLN A 59 -7.16 -10.82 -4.88
CA GLN A 59 -7.45 -9.80 -5.91
C GLN A 59 -6.18 -9.21 -6.52
N VAL A 60 -5.20 -8.84 -5.69
CA VAL A 60 -3.94 -8.26 -6.16
C VAL A 60 -3.12 -9.27 -6.97
N ARG A 61 -3.09 -10.54 -6.56
CA ARG A 61 -2.39 -11.62 -7.30
C ARG A 61 -3.00 -11.84 -8.69
N ASP A 62 -4.32 -11.73 -8.82
CA ASP A 62 -5.03 -11.90 -10.10
C ASP A 62 -4.96 -10.64 -10.98
N ALA A 63 -4.82 -9.45 -10.38
CA ALA A 63 -4.69 -8.19 -11.09
C ALA A 63 -3.41 -8.13 -11.93
N LYS A 64 -3.45 -7.34 -13.01
CA LYS A 64 -2.28 -7.09 -13.88
C LYS A 64 -2.01 -5.59 -13.98
N PRO A 65 -0.73 -5.17 -14.14
CA PRO A 65 -0.42 -3.76 -14.38
C PRO A 65 -1.18 -3.23 -15.59
N ASN A 66 -1.89 -2.14 -15.41
CA ASN A 66 -2.55 -1.44 -16.52
C ASN A 66 -1.54 -0.59 -17.31
N LYS A 67 -2.03 0.10 -18.35
CA LYS A 67 -1.19 0.94 -19.23
C LYS A 67 -0.45 2.04 -18.48
N ALA A 68 -1.03 2.61 -17.43
CA ALA A 68 -0.41 3.67 -16.66
C ALA A 68 0.82 3.14 -15.90
N HIS A 69 0.73 1.98 -15.25
CA HIS A 69 1.86 1.37 -14.55
C HIS A 69 3.02 1.09 -15.51
N VAL A 70 2.71 0.47 -16.65
CA VAL A 70 3.71 0.18 -17.70
C VAL A 70 4.32 1.46 -18.27
N ALA A 71 3.53 2.52 -18.42
CA ALA A 71 4.04 3.81 -18.91
C ALA A 71 4.99 4.46 -17.90
N LEU A 72 4.70 4.38 -16.60
CA LEU A 72 5.58 4.88 -15.54
C LEU A 72 6.89 4.09 -15.47
N GLY A 73 6.84 2.75 -15.57
CA GLY A 73 8.04 1.92 -15.65
C GLY A 73 8.93 2.29 -16.85
N LYS A 74 8.32 2.49 -18.03
CA LYS A 74 9.07 2.95 -19.23
C LYS A 74 9.60 4.38 -19.13
N LEU A 75 9.01 5.22 -18.28
CA LEU A 75 9.46 6.60 -18.10
C LEU A 75 10.88 6.65 -17.49
N GLU A 76 11.26 5.63 -16.72
CA GLU A 76 12.60 5.47 -16.14
C GLU A 76 13.70 5.36 -17.21
N GLU A 77 13.38 5.00 -18.45
CA GLU A 77 14.36 4.98 -19.56
C GLU A 77 14.88 6.38 -19.92
N LYS A 78 14.14 7.43 -19.56
CA LYS A 78 14.43 8.83 -19.95
C LYS A 78 14.56 9.79 -18.77
N TYR A 79 14.05 9.41 -17.61
CA TYR A 79 13.98 10.25 -16.41
C TYR A 79 14.38 9.48 -15.16
N ASP A 80 14.84 10.20 -14.14
CA ASP A 80 15.01 9.64 -12.80
C ASP A 80 13.64 9.66 -12.10
N VAL A 81 12.89 8.56 -12.22
CA VAL A 81 11.50 8.48 -11.73
C VAL A 81 11.47 7.83 -10.36
N HIS A 82 10.79 8.47 -9.41
CA HIS A 82 10.47 7.89 -8.11
C HIS A 82 8.96 7.83 -7.94
N ILE A 83 8.43 6.64 -7.66
CA ILE A 83 7.04 6.43 -7.32
C ILE A 83 6.88 6.51 -5.80
N ILE A 84 5.97 7.35 -5.33
CA ILE A 84 5.52 7.40 -3.94
C ILE A 84 4.05 7.00 -3.98
N THR A 85 3.71 5.84 -3.45
CA THR A 85 2.37 5.27 -3.58
C THR A 85 1.68 5.13 -2.23
N GLN A 86 0.41 5.49 -2.19
CA GLN A 86 -0.52 5.17 -1.10
C GLN A 86 -1.09 3.75 -1.26
N ASN A 87 -0.91 3.12 -2.42
CA ASN A 87 -1.38 1.77 -2.68
C ASN A 87 -0.52 0.75 -1.94
N ILE A 88 -1.17 -0.36 -1.63
CA ILE A 88 -0.54 -1.50 -0.97
C ILE A 88 -0.31 -2.67 -1.93
N ASP A 89 -0.82 -2.56 -3.16
CA ASP A 89 -0.56 -3.51 -4.25
C ASP A 89 0.83 -3.29 -4.87
N ASP A 90 1.35 -4.29 -5.59
CA ASP A 90 2.67 -4.33 -6.22
C ASP A 90 2.61 -4.07 -7.74
N LEU A 91 1.59 -3.34 -8.22
CA LEU A 91 1.36 -3.16 -9.66
C LEU A 91 2.37 -2.19 -10.30
N HIS A 92 3.01 -1.30 -9.52
CA HIS A 92 4.09 -0.43 -10.02
C HIS A 92 5.33 -1.25 -10.35
N GLU A 93 5.75 -2.11 -9.44
CA GLU A 93 6.89 -3.03 -9.59
C GLU A 93 6.65 -3.97 -10.76
N ARG A 94 5.47 -4.61 -10.81
CA ARG A 94 5.09 -5.47 -11.94
C ARG A 94 4.95 -4.70 -13.26
N GLY A 95 4.67 -3.39 -13.20
CA GLY A 95 4.65 -2.47 -14.32
C GLY A 95 6.03 -2.04 -14.81
N GLY A 96 7.09 -2.35 -14.05
CA GLY A 96 8.48 -2.08 -14.39
C GLY A 96 9.10 -0.90 -13.65
N SER A 97 8.40 -0.26 -12.70
CA SER A 97 9.02 0.76 -11.85
C SER A 97 10.02 0.15 -10.88
N THR A 98 11.19 0.77 -10.73
CA THR A 98 12.28 0.26 -9.89
C THR A 98 12.52 1.05 -8.61
N GLN A 99 12.01 2.30 -8.54
CA GLN A 99 12.14 3.17 -7.38
C GLN A 99 10.77 3.48 -6.77
N VAL A 100 10.28 2.59 -5.92
CA VAL A 100 8.94 2.70 -5.32
C VAL A 100 9.00 2.82 -3.80
N ILE A 101 8.25 3.75 -3.24
CA ILE A 101 8.01 3.90 -1.81
C ILE A 101 6.54 3.66 -1.52
N HIS A 102 6.23 2.61 -0.77
CA HIS A 102 4.92 2.35 -0.21
C HIS A 102 4.71 3.10 1.09
N LEU A 103 3.85 4.12 1.09
CA LEU A 103 3.53 4.88 2.29
C LEU A 103 2.74 4.04 3.28
N HIS A 104 1.78 3.24 2.79
CA HIS A 104 0.84 2.50 3.63
C HIS A 104 1.15 1.01 3.78
N GLY A 105 2.41 0.64 3.52
CA GLY A 105 2.85 -0.75 3.57
C GLY A 105 2.47 -1.54 2.32
N GLU A 106 2.66 -2.86 2.39
CA GLU A 106 2.64 -3.75 1.23
C GLU A 106 1.81 -5.00 1.54
N ILE A 107 0.88 -5.34 0.64
CA ILE A 107 -0.11 -6.40 0.86
C ILE A 107 0.50 -7.79 0.94
N ASN A 108 1.63 -8.00 0.27
CA ASN A 108 2.38 -9.26 0.26
C ASN A 108 3.34 -9.39 1.44
N LYS A 109 3.39 -8.41 2.35
CA LYS A 109 4.22 -8.46 3.56
C LYS A 109 3.38 -8.64 4.81
N VAL A 110 4.02 -9.21 5.83
CA VAL A 110 3.47 -9.39 7.17
C VAL A 110 4.45 -8.84 8.20
N ARG A 111 3.94 -8.42 9.36
CA ARG A 111 4.76 -7.93 10.46
C ARG A 111 4.31 -8.49 11.80
N SER A 112 5.23 -8.49 12.77
CA SER A 112 4.94 -8.80 14.17
C SER A 112 4.00 -7.75 14.80
N THR A 113 3.14 -8.19 15.70
CA THR A 113 2.26 -7.32 16.50
C THR A 113 2.97 -6.64 17.67
N VAL A 114 4.13 -7.17 18.10
CA VAL A 114 4.91 -6.60 19.23
C VAL A 114 6.23 -5.96 18.80
N ASP A 115 6.65 -6.16 17.55
CA ASP A 115 7.85 -5.55 16.98
C ASP A 115 7.61 -5.15 15.51
N PRO A 116 7.25 -3.89 15.24
CA PRO A 116 6.95 -3.42 13.89
C PRO A 116 8.11 -3.53 12.90
N GLY A 117 9.35 -3.72 13.37
CA GLY A 117 10.55 -3.89 12.54
C GLY A 117 10.73 -5.31 12.01
N LEU A 118 10.04 -6.31 12.58
CA LEU A 118 10.06 -7.68 12.08
C LEU A 118 9.05 -7.83 10.95
N ILE A 119 9.54 -7.66 9.71
CA ILE A 119 8.74 -7.69 8.48
C ILE A 119 9.24 -8.82 7.60
N ASN A 120 8.32 -9.67 7.14
CA ASN A 120 8.60 -10.79 6.26
C ASN A 120 7.73 -10.73 5.00
N GLU A 121 8.24 -11.27 3.90
CA GLU A 121 7.43 -11.58 2.72
C GLU A 121 6.47 -12.74 3.04
N LEU A 122 5.28 -12.69 2.45
CA LEU A 122 4.30 -13.77 2.46
C LEU A 122 4.22 -14.35 1.04
N ASP A 123 4.72 -15.57 0.87
CA ASP A 123 4.78 -16.27 -0.42
C ASP A 123 3.44 -16.91 -0.86
N HIS A 124 2.42 -16.81 -0.01
CA HIS A 124 1.06 -17.28 -0.24
C HIS A 124 0.03 -16.18 0.08
N TRP A 125 -1.25 -16.43 -0.22
CA TRP A 125 -2.29 -15.40 -0.08
C TRP A 125 -2.95 -15.38 1.30
N GLU A 126 -2.82 -16.46 2.08
CA GLU A 126 -3.61 -16.69 3.29
C GLU A 126 -2.76 -16.46 4.54
N MET A 127 -3.28 -15.72 5.50
CA MET A 127 -2.74 -15.65 6.86
C MET A 127 -3.85 -15.96 7.86
N LYS A 128 -3.52 -16.73 8.89
CA LYS A 128 -4.46 -17.26 9.90
C LYS A 128 -4.11 -16.79 11.29
N LEU A 129 -5.11 -16.85 12.16
CA LEU A 129 -4.84 -16.80 13.59
C LEU A 129 -3.98 -18.00 13.98
N GLY A 130 -2.97 -17.74 14.81
CA GLY A 130 -1.94 -18.71 15.17
C GLY A 130 -0.69 -18.66 14.30
N ASP A 131 -0.66 -17.88 13.21
CA ASP A 131 0.59 -17.62 12.48
C ASP A 131 1.45 -16.64 13.29
N LEU A 132 2.49 -17.16 13.94
CA LEU A 132 3.32 -16.39 14.86
C LEU A 132 4.61 -15.92 14.18
N CYS A 133 5.10 -14.76 14.61
CA CYS A 133 6.45 -14.32 14.27
C CYS A 133 7.49 -15.09 15.11
N GLU A 134 8.78 -14.87 14.83
CA GLU A 134 9.90 -15.45 15.59
C GLU A 134 9.90 -15.15 17.10
N LYS A 135 9.17 -14.11 17.54
CA LYS A 135 8.97 -13.76 18.96
C LYS A 135 7.73 -14.42 19.59
N GLY A 136 7.02 -15.26 18.86
CA GLY A 136 5.81 -15.94 19.34
C GLY A 136 4.55 -15.06 19.41
N SER A 137 4.58 -13.84 18.85
CA SER A 137 3.39 -12.99 18.75
C SER A 137 2.66 -13.21 17.42
N GLN A 138 1.36 -13.00 17.39
CA GLN A 138 0.54 -13.07 16.17
C GLN A 138 1.09 -12.15 15.06
N LEU A 139 1.24 -12.69 13.84
CA LEU A 139 1.51 -11.91 12.63
C LEU A 139 0.25 -11.16 12.19
N ARG A 140 0.47 -9.95 11.67
CA ARG A 140 -0.56 -9.10 11.05
C ARG A 140 -0.10 -8.63 9.67
N PRO A 141 -1.02 -8.11 8.82
CA PRO A 141 -0.62 -7.53 7.55
C PRO A 141 0.36 -6.37 7.77
N HIS A 142 1.38 -6.26 6.91
CA HIS A 142 2.30 -5.11 6.91
C HIS A 142 1.64 -3.91 6.22
N ILE A 143 0.56 -3.44 6.83
CA ILE A 143 -0.27 -2.35 6.34
C ILE A 143 -0.36 -1.31 7.44
N VAL A 144 -0.22 -0.04 7.06
CA VAL A 144 -0.47 1.09 7.96
C VAL A 144 -1.97 1.29 8.05
N TRP A 145 -2.51 1.13 9.24
CA TRP A 145 -3.93 1.32 9.52
C TRP A 145 -4.26 2.77 9.86
N PHE A 146 -5.54 3.12 9.76
CA PHE A 146 -6.00 4.43 10.24
C PHE A 146 -5.69 4.56 11.73
N GLY A 147 -5.14 5.70 12.12
CA GLY A 147 -4.66 5.95 13.47
C GLY A 147 -3.19 5.57 13.71
N GLU A 148 -2.54 4.86 12.78
CA GLU A 148 -1.11 4.53 12.88
C GLU A 148 -0.22 5.59 12.23
N ALA A 149 1.03 5.67 12.68
CA ALA A 149 2.05 6.48 12.04
C ALA A 149 2.42 5.93 10.64
N VAL A 150 2.77 6.83 9.72
CA VAL A 150 3.20 6.51 8.34
C VAL A 150 4.72 6.68 8.23
N PRO A 151 5.55 5.71 8.68
CA PRO A 151 7.00 5.91 8.84
C PRO A 151 7.73 6.21 7.53
N MET A 152 7.21 5.73 6.39
CA MET A 152 7.82 5.95 5.08
C MET A 152 7.66 7.39 4.59
N ILE A 153 6.82 8.22 5.22
CA ILE A 153 6.69 9.64 4.87
C ILE A 153 8.02 10.39 5.07
N GLU A 154 8.77 10.07 6.13
CA GLU A 154 10.06 10.70 6.43
C GLU A 154 11.11 10.41 5.35
N LYS A 155 11.00 9.25 4.70
CA LYS A 155 11.85 8.90 3.55
C LYS A 155 11.37 9.54 2.25
N ALA A 156 10.06 9.74 2.10
CA ALA A 156 9.45 10.34 0.92
C ALA A 156 9.73 11.85 0.82
N ILE A 157 9.64 12.58 1.93
CA ILE A 157 9.83 14.04 1.99
C ILE A 157 11.11 14.54 1.29
N PRO A 158 12.32 14.03 1.58
CA PRO A 158 13.53 14.51 0.91
C PRO A 158 13.53 14.22 -0.59
N ILE A 159 12.91 13.13 -1.05
CA ILE A 159 12.82 12.79 -2.47
C ILE A 159 11.91 13.78 -3.21
N VAL A 160 10.74 14.07 -2.63
CA VAL A 160 9.80 15.07 -3.16
C VAL A 160 10.47 16.45 -3.24
N LYS A 161 11.23 16.86 -2.22
CA LYS A 161 11.93 18.15 -2.19
C LYS A 161 12.99 18.31 -3.28
N MET A 162 13.52 17.21 -3.81
CA MET A 162 14.51 17.21 -4.90
C MET A 162 13.88 17.08 -6.30
N ALA A 163 12.55 16.98 -6.41
CA ALA A 163 11.88 16.76 -7.67
C ALA A 163 11.93 18.00 -8.58
N ASP A 164 12.22 17.79 -9.87
CA ASP A 164 12.02 18.82 -10.90
C ASP A 164 10.55 18.91 -11.32
N VAL A 165 9.83 17.78 -11.26
CA VAL A 165 8.42 17.64 -11.61
C VAL A 165 7.75 16.70 -10.61
N VAL A 166 6.56 17.09 -10.13
CA VAL A 166 5.69 16.22 -9.34
C VAL A 166 4.44 15.90 -10.15
N MET A 167 4.13 14.61 -10.29
CA MET A 167 2.88 14.12 -10.88
C MET A 167 2.00 13.54 -9.77
N VAL A 168 0.71 13.84 -9.79
CA VAL A 168 -0.27 13.27 -8.86
C VAL A 168 -1.31 12.49 -9.65
N ILE A 169 -1.42 11.19 -9.40
CA ILE A 169 -2.23 10.28 -10.21
C ILE A 169 -3.15 9.43 -9.31
N GLY A 170 -4.45 9.48 -9.57
CA GLY A 170 -5.40 8.54 -8.98
C GLY A 170 -5.54 8.61 -7.46
N THR A 171 -5.31 9.77 -6.85
CA THR A 171 -5.54 9.99 -5.41
C THR A 171 -6.49 11.16 -5.19
N SER A 172 -7.30 11.09 -4.13
CA SER A 172 -8.19 12.19 -3.71
C SER A 172 -7.46 13.28 -2.94
N LEU A 173 -6.20 13.04 -2.53
CA LEU A 173 -5.42 13.92 -1.64
C LEU A 173 -6.20 14.32 -0.37
N SER A 174 -6.89 13.37 0.23
CA SER A 174 -7.70 13.61 1.43
C SER A 174 -7.10 12.96 2.68
N VAL A 175 -6.24 11.95 2.51
CA VAL A 175 -5.67 11.18 3.62
C VAL A 175 -4.31 11.75 4.01
N TYR A 176 -4.21 12.22 5.25
CA TYR A 176 -2.95 12.68 5.83
C TYR A 176 -2.11 11.50 6.35
N PRO A 177 -0.77 11.60 6.31
CA PRO A 177 0.03 12.75 5.90
C PRO A 177 0.32 12.82 4.39
N ALA A 178 -0.14 11.86 3.58
CA ALA A 178 0.16 11.82 2.14
C ALA A 178 -0.40 13.01 1.35
N ALA A 179 -1.46 13.65 1.85
CA ALA A 179 -2.06 14.85 1.28
C ALA A 179 -1.40 16.18 1.73
N GLY A 180 -0.48 16.13 2.69
CA GLY A 180 0.10 17.31 3.37
C GLY A 180 1.47 17.74 2.89
#